data_AF-M6GCQ1-F1
#
_entry.id   AF-M6GCQ1-F1
#
_cell.length_a   1.000
_cell.length_b   1.000
_cell.length_c   1.000
_cell.angle_alpha   90.00
_cell.angle_beta   90.00
_cell.angle_gamma   90.00
#
_symmetry.space_group_name_H-M   'P 1'
#
loop_
_entity.id
_entity.type
_entity.pdbx_description
1 polymer ?
#
loop_
_entity_poly.entity_id
_entity_poly.type
_entity_poly.pdbx_seq_one_letter_code
_entity_poly.pdbx_strand_id
1 'polypeptide(L)'
;MPKGFLSFGINIGIKDDTKDFGVIYSEIPCKATAVFTKNNFPGAPVIVGKEHVRSGVLQAIVINSKNSNVATGEKGIQNSREICKIIGESLGIKETLVLPSSTGVIGVPLKMEIILPACKKAKSLLKPGNLEEVAEAIMTTDTRKKFLPEILKRNQDKEQFTESQKAPV
;
A
#
# COMPACT_ATOMS: atom_id res chain seq x y z
N MET A 1 9.02 11.17 -9.34
CA MET A 1 8.23 10.85 -8.13
C MET A 1 7.80 12.17 -7.48
N PRO A 2 6.57 12.28 -6.94
CA PRO A 2 6.17 13.46 -6.19
C PRO A 2 7.12 13.70 -5.01
N LYS A 3 7.39 14.96 -4.67
CA LYS A 3 8.23 15.31 -3.51
C LYS A 3 7.62 14.72 -2.24
N GLY A 4 8.45 14.25 -1.32
CA GLY A 4 8.00 13.67 -0.05
C GLY A 4 7.55 12.21 -0.13
N PHE A 5 7.77 11.52 -1.27
CA PHE A 5 7.50 10.09 -1.41
C PHE A 5 8.78 9.30 -1.60
N LEU A 6 8.87 8.19 -0.89
CA LEU A 6 9.95 7.20 -0.95
C LEU A 6 9.36 5.82 -1.25
N SER A 7 10.13 4.93 -1.85
CA SER A 7 9.69 3.56 -2.08
C SER A 7 10.87 2.59 -2.21
N PHE A 8 10.56 1.30 -2.19
CA PHE A 8 11.46 0.24 -2.62
C PHE A 8 10.66 -0.96 -3.12
N GLY A 9 11.26 -1.77 -3.98
CA GLY A 9 10.79 -3.11 -4.31
C GLY A 9 11.94 -4.10 -4.27
N ILE A 10 11.74 -5.25 -3.63
CA ILE A 10 12.75 -6.29 -3.48
C ILE A 10 12.13 -7.67 -3.68
N ASN A 11 12.99 -8.67 -3.89
CA ASN A 11 12.62 -10.07 -3.75
C ASN A 11 12.90 -10.48 -2.29
N ILE A 12 11.91 -11.10 -1.64
CA ILE A 12 12.03 -11.65 -0.29
C ILE A 12 11.88 -13.18 -0.26
N GLY A 13 11.71 -13.83 -1.41
CA GLY A 13 11.57 -15.29 -1.55
C GLY A 13 10.13 -15.81 -1.54
N ILE A 14 9.13 -14.97 -1.84
CA ILE A 14 7.79 -15.46 -2.22
C ILE A 14 7.82 -15.97 -3.66
N LYS A 15 8.48 -15.23 -4.56
CA LYS A 15 8.87 -15.66 -5.90
C LYS A 15 10.33 -16.07 -5.92
N ASP A 16 10.69 -16.86 -6.94
CA ASP A 16 12.05 -17.38 -7.08
C ASP A 16 13.03 -16.28 -7.53
N ASP A 17 12.74 -15.60 -8.66
CA ASP A 17 13.77 -14.75 -9.31
C ASP A 17 13.39 -13.26 -9.43
N THR A 18 12.13 -12.89 -9.18
CA THR A 18 11.63 -11.53 -9.44
C THR A 18 11.17 -10.85 -8.16
N LYS A 19 11.17 -9.52 -8.14
CA LYS A 19 10.68 -8.76 -6.98
C LYS A 19 9.24 -9.18 -6.63
N ASP A 20 8.94 -9.23 -5.35
CA ASP A 20 7.68 -9.76 -4.83
C ASP A 20 7.16 -9.02 -3.59
N PHE A 21 7.92 -8.05 -3.09
CA PHE A 21 7.56 -7.22 -1.95
C PHE A 21 7.95 -5.77 -2.20
N GLY A 22 7.03 -4.84 -1.93
CA GLY A 22 7.26 -3.42 -2.16
C GLY A 22 6.57 -2.54 -1.13
N VAL A 23 7.15 -1.37 -0.88
CA VAL A 23 6.59 -0.35 0.01
C VAL A 23 6.63 1.00 -0.70
N ILE A 24 5.54 1.74 -0.59
CA ILE A 24 5.47 3.17 -0.93
C ILE A 24 5.18 3.91 0.37
N TYR A 25 5.93 4.97 0.64
CA TYR A 25 5.84 5.76 1.86
C TYR A 25 5.83 7.25 1.55
N SER A 26 5.03 8.02 2.28
CA SER A 26 5.11 9.47 2.31
C SER A 26 5.65 9.95 3.64
N GLU A 27 6.60 10.88 3.58
CA GLU A 27 7.22 11.52 4.74
C GLU A 27 6.21 12.29 5.60
N ILE A 28 5.03 12.61 5.05
CA ILE A 28 3.94 13.29 5.75
C ILE A 28 2.60 12.55 5.59
N PRO A 29 1.66 12.69 6.55
CA PRO A 29 0.29 12.21 6.38
C PRO A 29 -0.36 12.74 5.10
N CYS A 30 -0.87 11.83 4.28
CA CYS A 30 -1.52 12.15 3.00
C CYS A 30 -3.02 11.93 3.09
N LYS A 31 -3.81 12.87 2.54
CA LYS A 31 -5.21 12.58 2.23
C LYS A 31 -5.27 11.42 1.26
N ALA A 32 -6.05 10.41 1.60
CA ALA A 32 -6.12 9.16 0.86
C ALA A 32 -7.56 8.79 0.53
N THR A 33 -7.73 8.15 -0.62
CA THR A 33 -8.99 7.56 -1.05
C THR A 33 -8.66 6.22 -1.70
N ALA A 34 -9.41 5.19 -1.36
CA ALA A 34 -9.24 3.85 -1.91
C ALA A 34 -10.60 3.26 -2.27
N VAL A 35 -10.64 2.56 -3.40
CA VAL A 35 -11.78 1.75 -3.83
C VAL A 35 -11.36 0.29 -3.81
N PHE A 36 -12.26 -0.59 -3.40
CA PHE A 36 -11.98 -2.00 -3.23
C PHE A 36 -12.97 -2.84 -4.03
N THR A 37 -12.61 -4.10 -4.26
CA THR A 37 -13.52 -5.07 -4.88
C THR A 37 -14.84 -5.19 -4.12
N LYS A 38 -15.93 -5.39 -4.88
CA LYS A 38 -17.26 -5.75 -4.36
C LYS A 38 -17.47 -7.27 -4.29
N ASN A 39 -16.45 -8.07 -4.58
CA ASN A 39 -16.53 -9.52 -4.51
C ASN A 39 -16.94 -9.99 -3.11
N ASN A 40 -17.76 -11.04 -3.05
CA ASN A 40 -18.22 -11.68 -1.82
C ASN A 40 -17.10 -12.39 -1.05
N PHE A 41 -15.98 -12.69 -1.70
CA PHE A 41 -14.77 -13.25 -1.08
C PHE A 41 -13.60 -12.25 -1.18
N PRO A 42 -13.62 -11.14 -0.42
CA PRO A 42 -12.50 -10.21 -0.39
C PRO A 42 -11.30 -10.86 0.30
N GLY A 43 -10.09 -10.49 -0.14
CA GLY A 43 -8.87 -10.86 0.58
C GLY A 43 -8.80 -10.21 1.96
N ALA A 44 -8.09 -10.85 2.89
CA ALA A 44 -7.77 -10.28 4.19
C ALA A 44 -7.20 -8.84 4.12
N PRO A 45 -6.27 -8.48 3.19
CA PRO A 45 -5.79 -7.09 3.09
C PRO A 45 -6.88 -6.09 2.70
N VAL A 46 -7.93 -6.51 1.99
CA VAL A 46 -9.07 -5.62 1.65
C VAL A 46 -9.87 -5.27 2.89
N ILE A 47 -10.06 -6.21 3.81
CA ILE A 47 -10.78 -5.98 5.07
C ILE A 47 -10.00 -4.97 5.93
N VAL A 48 -8.72 -5.22 6.17
CA VAL A 48 -7.85 -4.33 6.95
C VAL A 48 -7.72 -2.96 6.27
N GLY A 49 -7.53 -2.94 4.95
CA GLY A 49 -7.38 -1.71 4.19
C GLY A 49 -8.61 -0.82 4.20
N LYS A 50 -9.82 -1.42 4.15
CA LYS A 50 -11.08 -0.68 4.31
C LYS A 50 -11.16 0.01 5.66
N GLU A 51 -10.69 -0.62 6.73
CA GLU A 51 -10.68 -0.02 8.06
C GLU A 51 -9.68 1.13 8.17
N HIS A 52 -8.45 0.92 7.68
CA HIS A 52 -7.37 1.90 7.78
C HIS A 52 -7.67 3.19 7.00
N VAL A 53 -8.26 3.07 5.81
CA VAL A 53 -8.60 4.24 4.98
C VAL A 53 -9.83 5.01 5.49
N ARG A 54 -10.60 4.53 6.48
CA ARG A 54 -11.81 5.23 6.99
C ARG A 54 -11.51 6.62 7.53
N SER A 55 -10.30 6.84 8.03
CA SER A 55 -9.84 8.16 8.51
C SER A 55 -9.65 9.18 7.38
N GLY A 56 -9.60 8.73 6.12
CA GLY A 56 -9.24 9.54 4.96
C GLY A 56 -7.76 9.90 4.90
N VAL A 57 -6.91 9.29 5.74
CA VAL A 57 -5.48 9.60 5.84
C VAL A 57 -4.65 8.31 5.84
N LEU A 58 -3.60 8.28 5.03
CA LEU A 58 -2.60 7.19 4.99
C LEU A 58 -1.20 7.79 4.84
N GLN A 59 -0.16 7.00 5.14
CA GLN A 59 1.25 7.34 4.92
C GLN A 59 2.04 6.26 4.21
N ALA A 60 1.61 5.00 4.26
CA ALA A 60 2.32 3.92 3.58
C ALA A 60 1.37 2.95 2.89
N ILE A 61 1.90 2.27 1.87
CA ILE A 61 1.29 1.11 1.24
C ILE A 61 2.33 0.00 1.26
N VAL A 62 1.97 -1.19 1.73
CA VAL A 62 2.80 -2.39 1.71
C VAL A 62 2.15 -3.42 0.81
N ILE A 63 2.93 -3.93 -0.16
CA ILE A 63 2.43 -4.84 -1.17
C ILE A 63 3.29 -6.10 -1.21
N ASN A 64 2.64 -7.26 -1.21
CA ASN A 64 3.27 -8.52 -1.62
C ASN A 64 2.56 -9.07 -2.87
N SER A 65 3.30 -9.80 -3.71
CA SER A 65 2.73 -10.51 -4.86
C SER A 65 2.98 -12.01 -4.77
N LYS A 66 2.47 -12.78 -5.76
CA LYS A 66 2.45 -14.25 -5.81
C LYS A 66 1.56 -14.95 -4.76
N ASN A 67 1.23 -14.31 -3.65
CA ASN A 67 0.23 -14.76 -2.67
C ASN A 67 -0.82 -13.68 -2.40
N SER A 68 -2.10 -14.00 -2.60
CA SER A 68 -3.21 -13.04 -2.46
C SER A 68 -3.72 -12.82 -1.03
N ASN A 69 -3.39 -13.71 -0.09
CA ASN A 69 -4.00 -13.76 1.24
C ASN A 69 -5.55 -13.71 1.21
N VAL A 70 -6.14 -14.42 0.25
CA VAL A 70 -7.60 -14.61 0.11
C VAL A 70 -7.97 -16.01 0.60
N ALA A 71 -9.14 -16.15 1.22
CA ALA A 71 -9.66 -17.41 1.76
C ALA A 71 -8.74 -18.06 2.82
N THR A 72 -8.01 -17.25 3.59
CA THR A 72 -7.09 -17.66 4.66
C THR A 72 -7.69 -17.50 6.07
N GLY A 73 -8.98 -17.15 6.15
CA GLY A 73 -9.72 -16.98 7.40
C GLY A 73 -9.20 -15.87 8.30
N GLU A 74 -9.53 -15.95 9.59
CA GLU A 74 -9.14 -14.95 10.60
C GLU A 74 -7.62 -14.80 10.69
N LYS A 75 -6.87 -15.90 10.51
CA LYS A 75 -5.41 -15.87 10.51
C LYS A 75 -4.86 -14.97 9.40
N GLY A 76 -5.50 -14.95 8.23
CA GLY A 76 -5.15 -14.05 7.13
C GLY A 76 -5.28 -12.58 7.51
N ILE A 77 -6.36 -12.22 8.21
CA ILE A 77 -6.64 -10.85 8.68
C ILE A 77 -5.58 -10.44 9.72
N GLN A 78 -5.33 -11.30 10.71
CA GLN A 78 -4.30 -11.08 11.72
C GLN A 78 -2.92 -10.88 11.09
N ASN A 79 -2.56 -11.69 10.11
CA ASN A 79 -1.30 -11.56 9.39
C ASN A 79 -1.21 -10.20 8.65
N SER A 80 -2.29 -9.75 7.99
CA SER A 80 -2.33 -8.43 7.37
C SER A 80 -2.18 -7.28 8.37
N ARG A 81 -2.78 -7.39 9.56
CA ARG A 81 -2.59 -6.40 10.65
C ARG A 81 -1.15 -6.41 11.16
N GLU A 82 -0.58 -7.58 11.39
CA GLU A 82 0.80 -7.72 11.86
C GLU A 82 1.79 -7.10 10.86
N ILE A 83 1.58 -7.29 9.55
CA ILE A 83 2.38 -6.62 8.51
C ILE A 83 2.27 -5.10 8.65
N CYS A 84 1.05 -4.56 8.79
CA CYS A 84 0.84 -3.12 8.96
C CYS A 84 1.51 -2.59 10.22
N LYS A 85 1.43 -3.34 11.33
CA LYS A 85 2.07 -3.01 12.59
C LYS A 85 3.58 -2.93 12.46
N ILE A 86 4.22 -3.97 11.93
CA ILE A 86 5.69 -4.01 11.79
C ILE A 86 6.19 -2.95 10.80
N ILE A 87 5.44 -2.66 9.72
CA ILE A 87 5.76 -1.53 8.84
C ILE A 87 5.63 -0.20 9.60
N GLY A 88 4.55 -0.02 10.36
CA GLY A 88 4.33 1.16 11.18
C GLY A 88 5.47 1.40 12.17
N GLU A 89 5.87 0.36 12.90
CA GLU A 89 7.02 0.38 13.82
C GLU A 89 8.33 0.74 13.11
N SER A 90 8.63 0.10 11.96
CA SER A 90 9.85 0.37 11.18
C SER A 90 9.92 1.83 10.72
N LEU A 91 8.79 2.38 10.27
CA LEU A 91 8.70 3.72 9.72
C LEU A 91 8.47 4.82 10.78
N GLY A 92 8.09 4.44 12.01
CA GLY A 92 7.73 5.38 13.07
C GLY A 92 6.36 6.03 12.89
N ILE A 93 5.40 5.31 12.29
CA ILE A 93 4.02 5.76 12.04
C ILE A 93 3.01 4.80 12.68
N LYS A 94 1.75 5.24 12.83
CA LYS A 94 0.67 4.36 13.30
C LYS A 94 0.38 3.28 12.26
N GLU A 95 0.14 2.05 12.72
CA GLU A 95 -0.22 0.92 11.85
C GLU A 95 -1.46 1.19 10.98
N THR A 96 -2.40 1.99 11.50
CA THR A 96 -3.62 2.40 10.80
C THR A 96 -3.38 3.37 9.64
N LEU A 97 -2.16 3.91 9.50
CA LEU A 97 -1.73 4.72 8.36
C LEU A 97 -1.07 3.88 7.26
N VAL A 98 -0.99 2.57 7.43
CA VAL A 98 -0.41 1.63 6.47
C VAL A 98 -1.53 0.87 5.74
N LEU A 99 -1.54 0.90 4.41
CA LEU A 99 -2.50 0.16 3.60
C LEU A 99 -1.87 -1.16 3.12
N PRO A 100 -2.38 -2.34 3.53
CA PRO A 100 -1.89 -3.61 3.02
C PRO A 100 -2.52 -3.95 1.66
N SER A 101 -1.75 -4.59 0.79
CA SER A 101 -2.21 -5.13 -0.48
C SER A 101 -1.50 -6.44 -0.80
N SER A 102 -2.23 -7.42 -1.34
CA SER A 102 -1.69 -8.73 -1.70
C SER A 102 -2.31 -9.22 -2.99
N THR A 103 -1.52 -9.86 -3.85
CA THR A 103 -1.99 -10.42 -5.13
C THR A 103 -1.32 -11.76 -5.43
N GLY A 104 -2.03 -12.69 -6.07
CA GLY A 104 -1.49 -13.99 -6.47
C GLY A 104 -2.42 -15.16 -6.12
N VAL A 105 -1.84 -16.28 -5.70
CA VAL A 105 -2.59 -17.52 -5.44
C VAL A 105 -3.55 -17.35 -4.25
N ILE A 106 -4.74 -17.94 -4.34
CA ILE A 106 -5.82 -17.92 -3.34
C ILE A 106 -5.72 -19.18 -2.46
N GLY A 107 -6.08 -19.08 -1.17
CA GLY A 107 -6.16 -20.23 -0.25
C GLY A 107 -4.82 -20.68 0.32
N VAL A 108 -3.74 -19.94 0.08
CA VAL A 108 -2.39 -20.26 0.56
C VAL A 108 -2.00 -19.28 1.69
N PRO A 109 -1.59 -19.77 2.87
CA PRO A 109 -1.10 -18.91 3.95
C PRO A 109 0.10 -18.05 3.53
N LEU A 110 0.19 -16.83 4.07
CA LEU A 110 1.37 -15.98 3.91
C LEU A 110 2.59 -16.59 4.62
N LYS A 111 3.76 -16.52 3.97
CA LYS A 111 5.06 -16.86 4.55
C LYS A 111 5.54 -15.73 5.48
N MET A 112 4.95 -15.63 6.66
CA MET A 112 5.21 -14.53 7.61
C MET A 112 6.67 -14.48 8.07
N GLU A 113 7.35 -15.62 8.12
CA GLU A 113 8.75 -15.79 8.49
C GLU A 113 9.73 -15.02 7.58
N ILE A 114 9.36 -14.78 6.30
CA ILE A 114 10.17 -13.96 5.38
C ILE A 114 9.62 -12.54 5.22
N ILE A 115 8.30 -12.35 5.34
CA ILE A 115 7.66 -11.02 5.19
C ILE A 115 8.02 -10.10 6.36
N LEU A 116 7.95 -10.58 7.60
CA LEU A 116 8.17 -9.73 8.77
C LEU A 116 9.61 -9.19 8.86
N PRO A 117 10.67 -9.98 8.59
CA PRO A 117 12.03 -9.43 8.49
C PRO A 117 12.19 -8.37 7.42
N ALA A 118 11.53 -8.51 6.26
CA ALA A 118 11.54 -7.49 5.21
C ALA A 118 10.84 -6.20 5.66
N CYS A 119 9.70 -6.32 6.35
CA CYS A 119 8.97 -5.18 6.92
C CYS A 119 9.84 -4.40 7.92
N LYS A 120 10.59 -5.09 8.80
CA LYS A 120 11.49 -4.45 9.78
C LYS A 120 12.58 -3.60 9.12
N LYS A 121 13.07 -4.04 7.95
CA LYS A 121 14.10 -3.33 7.16
C LYS A 121 13.55 -2.20 6.30
N ALA A 122 12.24 -1.93 6.31
CA ALA A 122 11.60 -0.98 5.39
C ALA A 122 12.27 0.40 5.41
N LYS A 123 12.50 0.98 6.60
CA LYS A 123 13.11 2.31 6.73
C LYS A 123 14.49 2.43 6.07
N SER A 124 15.32 1.40 6.15
CA SER A 124 16.67 1.42 5.55
C SER A 124 16.67 1.18 4.05
N LEU A 125 15.58 0.62 3.50
CA LEU A 125 15.45 0.30 2.08
C LEU A 125 14.81 1.44 1.27
N LEU A 126 14.03 2.31 1.92
CA LEU A 126 13.33 3.42 1.27
C LEU A 126 14.29 4.37 0.56
N LYS A 127 14.01 4.63 -0.72
CA LYS A 127 14.74 5.59 -1.56
C LYS A 127 13.79 6.47 -2.37
N PRO A 128 14.17 7.71 -2.69
CA PRO A 128 13.41 8.52 -3.62
C PRO A 128 13.52 7.92 -5.04
N GLY A 129 12.41 7.92 -5.79
CA GLY A 129 12.40 7.56 -7.22
C GLY A 129 12.21 6.09 -7.58
N ASN A 130 12.07 5.18 -6.61
CA ASN A 130 12.06 3.73 -6.84
C ASN A 130 10.68 3.12 -7.14
N LEU A 131 9.76 3.85 -7.76
CA LEU A 131 8.42 3.30 -8.06
C LEU A 131 8.45 2.21 -9.13
N GLU A 132 9.46 2.19 -9.99
CA GLU A 132 9.64 1.11 -10.97
C GLU A 132 9.93 -0.23 -10.31
N GLU A 133 10.65 -0.24 -9.19
CA GLU A 133 10.90 -1.47 -8.42
C GLU A 133 9.61 -1.99 -7.79
N VAL A 134 8.76 -1.08 -7.29
CA VAL A 134 7.42 -1.44 -6.80
C VAL A 134 6.57 -1.98 -7.95
N ALA A 135 6.60 -1.33 -9.12
CA ALA A 135 5.85 -1.77 -10.30
C ALA A 135 6.24 -3.19 -10.74
N GLU A 136 7.52 -3.56 -10.60
CA GLU A 136 7.99 -4.93 -10.80
C GLU A 136 7.55 -5.86 -9.65
N ALA A 137 7.66 -5.41 -8.40
CA ALA A 137 7.31 -6.18 -7.22
C ALA A 137 5.84 -6.62 -7.18
N ILE A 138 4.92 -5.84 -7.77
CA ILE A 138 3.48 -6.15 -7.78
C ILE A 138 3.05 -7.08 -8.92
N MET A 139 3.91 -7.35 -9.90
CA MET A 139 3.59 -8.20 -11.05
C MET A 139 3.25 -9.63 -10.62
N THR A 140 2.36 -10.30 -11.35
CA THR A 140 2.12 -11.74 -11.18
C THR A 140 2.36 -12.50 -12.47
N THR A 141 1.35 -12.61 -13.32
CA THR A 141 1.45 -13.21 -14.67
C THR A 141 1.73 -12.14 -15.74
N ASP A 142 1.93 -10.90 -15.33
CA ASP A 142 2.33 -9.80 -16.21
C ASP A 142 3.66 -10.10 -16.91
N THR A 143 3.75 -9.80 -18.20
CA THR A 143 4.99 -9.96 -18.99
C THR A 143 5.92 -8.75 -18.95
N ARG A 144 5.40 -7.59 -18.50
CA ARG A 144 6.14 -6.32 -18.42
C ARG A 144 5.61 -5.45 -17.30
N LYS A 145 6.51 -4.74 -16.63
CA LYS A 145 6.15 -3.71 -15.64
C LYS A 145 5.40 -2.56 -16.32
N LYS A 146 4.40 -2.01 -15.63
CA LYS A 146 3.58 -0.90 -16.12
C LYS A 146 3.82 0.31 -15.22
N PHE A 147 4.37 1.39 -15.77
CA PHE A 147 4.69 2.62 -15.06
C PHE A 147 4.60 3.81 -16.03
N LEU A 148 3.90 4.87 -15.64
CA LEU A 148 3.74 6.08 -16.42
C LEU A 148 3.79 7.31 -15.48
N PRO A 149 4.90 8.07 -15.47
CA PRO A 149 4.97 9.33 -14.75
C PRO A 149 4.42 10.48 -15.62
N GLU A 150 3.59 11.33 -15.02
CA GLU A 150 3.10 12.56 -15.66
C GLU A 150 3.28 13.75 -14.72
N ILE A 151 3.71 14.90 -15.26
CA ILE A 151 3.87 16.14 -14.50
C ILE A 151 2.64 17.00 -14.74
N LEU A 152 1.78 17.10 -13.73
CA LEU A 152 0.62 17.98 -13.76
C LEU A 152 1.02 19.38 -13.29
N LYS A 153 0.71 20.40 -14.10
CA LYS A 153 0.81 21.80 -13.69
C LYS A 153 -0.42 22.13 -12.87
N ARG A 154 -0.24 22.61 -11.64
CA ARG A 154 -1.33 23.16 -10.84
C ARG A 154 -1.56 24.60 -11.30
N ASN A 155 -2.76 24.92 -11.78
CA ASN A 155 -3.16 26.30 -12.01
C ASN A 155 -3.16 27.01 -10.64
N GLN A 156 -2.29 28.01 -10.47
CA GLN A 156 -2.13 28.70 -9.20
C GLN A 156 -3.18 29.79 -8.92
N ASP A 157 -4.12 30.04 -9.84
CA ASP A 157 -5.12 31.11 -9.68
C ASP A 157 -6.55 30.56 -9.57
N LYS A 158 -7.00 30.26 -8.34
CA LYS A 158 -8.38 30.44 -7.84
C LYS A 158 -8.35 30.43 -6.30
N GLU A 159 -7.69 31.43 -5.71
CA GLU A 159 -8.02 31.85 -4.34
C GLU A 159 -9.28 32.73 -4.39
N GLN A 160 -10.10 32.59 -3.35
CA GLN A 160 -11.36 33.29 -3.06
C GLN A 160 -12.61 32.88 -3.88
N PHE A 161 -13.44 32.04 -3.26
CA PHE A 161 -14.87 32.30 -3.23
C PHE A 161 -15.32 32.41 -1.77
N THR A 162 -15.58 33.64 -1.35
CA THR A 162 -16.33 34.02 -0.15
C THR A 162 -17.84 33.82 -0.38
N GLU A 163 -18.50 33.34 0.67
CA GLU A 163 -19.90 33.54 1.11
C GLU A 163 -21.10 33.41 0.15
N SER A 164 -22.11 32.63 0.56
CA SER A 164 -23.27 33.20 1.26
C SER A 164 -24.22 32.11 1.79
N GLN A 165 -24.73 32.34 2.98
CA GLN A 165 -25.83 31.58 3.59
C GLN A 165 -27.13 31.74 2.79
N LYS A 166 -27.95 30.68 2.75
CA LYS A 166 -29.41 30.81 2.83
C LYS A 166 -30.05 29.51 3.32
N ALA A 167 -30.70 29.57 4.47
CA ALA A 167 -31.64 28.55 4.93
C ALA A 167 -32.97 28.64 4.13
N PRO A 168 -33.74 27.54 4.05
CA PRO A 168 -35.19 27.62 3.92
C PRO A 168 -35.87 26.87 5.08
N VAL A 169 -36.61 27.61 5.93
CA VAL A 169 -38.10 27.62 6.07
C VAL A 169 -38.68 26.27 6.47
#